data_AF-A0A974BW22-F1
#
_entry.id   AF-A0A974BW22-F1
#
_cell.length_a   1.000
_cell.length_b   1.000
_cell.length_c   1.000
_cell.angle_alpha   90.00
_cell.angle_beta   90.00
_cell.angle_gamma   90.00
#
_symmetry.space_group_name_H-M   'P 1'
#
loop_
_entity.id
_entity.type
_entity.pdbx_description
1 polymer ?
#
loop_
_entity_poly.entity_id
_entity_poly.type
_entity_poly.pdbx_seq_one_letter_code
_entity_poly.pdbx_strand_id
1 'polypeptide(L)'
;MSTGGNYKYECKYLNPLLWELGDYAARHTSITLTCPYATRYLFTDSYSSLTSPTSILGKALVIHGPDGAASRLACANIILQQPIEGKTGTWFGSGDAQGILTASQISDLDPTAINITFHELKNRTGGYHIHQLPVISCSMGPCSNSLIKGHFNSIGVNVSTSPPAGNGTDDEYEMGDISGRHGLLVGKDHLCANFLPDLKLGGDYVRAHANFNGTISGSISLVNTGDLSDGGSSDTIIFVDLLSTLENAYKSTNLQWYLPREAAGMEFYNPYEIPEQVNYTQGEKMCSSLNPLHCKVGDLTSKHGFISAGNRNLLTDINLPLTGNFTVIGKSLMLKTDALEPVSAQILPDVPVFPLYFPTVTPFNR
;
A
#
# COMPACT_ATOMS: atom_id res chain seq x y z
N MET A 1 -9.57 3.55 30.93
CA MET A 1 -10.67 4.09 31.75
C MET A 1 -11.34 2.92 32.46
N SER A 2 -11.89 3.11 33.66
CA SER A 2 -12.62 2.07 34.37
C SER A 2 -13.87 1.68 33.58
N THR A 3 -13.98 0.41 33.17
CA THR A 3 -15.14 -0.10 32.45
C THR A 3 -16.32 -0.23 33.43
N GLY A 4 -17.28 0.68 33.33
CA GLY A 4 -18.58 0.55 33.99
C GLY A 4 -19.32 -0.70 33.49
N GLY A 5 -20.19 -1.27 34.33
CA GLY A 5 -20.81 -2.59 34.16
C GLY A 5 -21.71 -2.82 32.94
N ASN A 6 -21.77 -1.90 31.98
CA ASN A 6 -22.62 -1.98 30.79
C ASN A 6 -21.86 -2.18 29.46
N TYR A 7 -20.53 -2.26 29.49
CA TYR A 7 -19.66 -2.43 28.31
C TYR A 7 -20.14 -3.56 27.37
N LYS A 8 -20.49 -4.73 27.93
CA LYS A 8 -20.96 -5.91 27.17
C LYS A 8 -22.26 -5.67 26.38
N TYR A 9 -23.10 -4.73 26.79
CA TYR A 9 -24.41 -4.47 26.17
C TYR A 9 -24.37 -3.29 25.19
N GLU A 10 -23.51 -2.32 25.46
CA GLU A 10 -23.32 -1.11 24.66
C GLU A 10 -22.29 -1.32 23.53
N CYS A 11 -21.43 -2.33 23.67
CA CYS A 11 -20.45 -2.73 22.69
C CYS A 11 -21.04 -3.65 21.60
N LYS A 12 -21.63 -3.06 20.54
CA LYS A 12 -22.21 -3.78 19.37
C LYS A 12 -21.79 -3.12 18.07
N TYR A 13 -21.60 -3.89 16.98
CA TYR A 13 -21.13 -3.42 15.65
C TYR A 13 -21.68 -2.06 15.19
N LEU A 14 -22.91 -1.73 15.58
CA LEU A 14 -23.60 -0.47 15.26
C LEU A 14 -23.14 0.77 16.06
N ASN A 15 -22.33 0.62 17.11
CA ASN A 15 -21.84 1.69 17.99
C ASN A 15 -20.31 1.61 18.20
N PRO A 16 -19.49 1.87 17.15
CA PRO A 16 -18.04 1.65 17.18
C PRO A 16 -17.27 2.58 18.13
N LEU A 17 -17.92 3.62 18.66
CA LEU A 17 -17.32 4.65 19.53
C LEU A 17 -17.30 4.32 21.02
N LEU A 18 -17.98 3.26 21.46
CA LEU A 18 -18.15 2.94 22.88
C LEU A 18 -17.13 1.91 23.40
N TRP A 19 -16.10 1.58 22.61
CA TRP A 19 -15.21 0.44 22.88
C TRP A 19 -13.81 0.86 23.26
N GLU A 20 -13.08 -0.06 23.89
CA GLU A 20 -11.64 0.08 23.96
C GLU A 20 -11.04 -0.07 22.55
N LEU A 21 -10.12 0.82 22.18
CA LEU A 21 -9.47 0.82 20.86
C LEU A 21 -8.87 -0.55 20.48
N GLY A 22 -8.40 -1.31 21.47
CA GLY A 22 -7.78 -2.63 21.29
C GLY A 22 -8.72 -3.83 21.37
N ASP A 23 -10.04 -3.65 21.49
CA ASP A 23 -11.02 -4.75 21.52
C ASP A 23 -11.40 -5.21 20.10
N TYR A 24 -10.47 -5.94 19.47
CA TYR A 24 -10.64 -6.46 18.11
C TYR A 24 -11.73 -7.54 18.01
N ALA A 25 -11.92 -8.35 19.04
CA ALA A 25 -12.88 -9.45 19.01
C ALA A 25 -14.33 -8.94 18.99
N ALA A 26 -14.61 -7.84 19.70
CA ALA A 26 -15.91 -7.20 19.68
C ALA A 26 -16.15 -6.36 18.41
N ARG A 27 -15.10 -5.74 17.85
CA ARG A 27 -15.18 -4.95 16.61
C ARG A 27 -15.36 -5.79 15.36
N HIS A 28 -14.60 -6.87 15.28
CA HIS A 28 -14.62 -7.79 14.14
C HIS A 28 -15.41 -9.02 14.53
N THR A 29 -14.72 -10.08 14.90
CA THR A 29 -15.29 -11.32 15.40
C THR A 29 -14.24 -12.06 16.21
N SER A 30 -14.68 -13.01 17.03
CA SER A 30 -13.78 -13.91 17.73
C SER A 30 -13.06 -14.83 16.73
N ILE A 31 -11.75 -15.04 16.95
CA ILE A 31 -10.96 -15.99 16.18
C ILE A 31 -11.12 -17.41 16.74
N THR A 32 -11.08 -18.40 15.86
CA THR A 32 -11.05 -19.82 16.21
C THR A 32 -9.69 -20.42 15.83
N LEU A 33 -9.02 -21.07 16.78
CA LEU A 33 -7.73 -21.72 16.52
C LEU A 33 -7.96 -23.21 16.25
N THR A 34 -7.58 -23.69 15.05
CA THR A 34 -7.80 -25.08 14.63
C THR A 34 -6.50 -25.90 14.62
N CYS A 35 -6.09 -26.45 15.76
CA CYS A 35 -4.93 -27.37 15.81
C CYS A 35 -5.24 -28.69 15.06
N PRO A 36 -4.32 -29.27 14.24
CA PRO A 36 -2.90 -28.94 14.06
C PRO A 36 -2.58 -27.95 12.92
N TYR A 37 -3.60 -27.40 12.25
CA TYR A 37 -3.41 -26.56 11.07
C TYR A 37 -3.30 -25.08 11.46
N ALA A 38 -2.37 -24.36 10.83
CA ALA A 38 -2.30 -22.92 11.00
C ALA A 38 -3.58 -22.26 10.46
N THR A 39 -4.34 -21.59 11.32
CA THR A 39 -5.49 -20.78 10.91
C THR A 39 -5.01 -19.36 10.58
N ARG A 40 -5.47 -18.81 9.46
CA ARG A 40 -5.15 -17.44 9.04
C ARG A 40 -6.40 -16.58 9.12
N TYR A 41 -6.24 -15.37 9.65
CA TYR A 41 -7.29 -14.36 9.72
C TYR A 41 -6.79 -13.07 9.09
N LEU A 42 -7.63 -12.45 8.29
CA LEU A 42 -7.42 -11.12 7.74
C LEU A 42 -8.52 -10.21 8.28
N PHE A 43 -8.13 -9.12 8.92
CA PHE A 43 -9.03 -8.09 9.42
C PHE A 43 -8.56 -6.74 8.90
N THR A 44 -9.51 -5.92 8.44
CA THR A 44 -9.27 -4.52 8.10
C THR A 44 -9.85 -3.66 9.22
N ASP A 45 -9.00 -2.94 9.95
CA ASP A 45 -9.41 -2.11 11.10
C ASP A 45 -9.00 -0.66 10.89
N SER A 46 -9.98 0.22 10.72
CA SER A 46 -9.76 1.64 10.45
C SER A 46 -9.42 2.47 11.70
N TYR A 47 -9.52 1.92 12.91
CA TYR A 47 -9.20 2.60 14.18
C TYR A 47 -7.83 2.20 14.74
N SER A 48 -7.24 1.14 14.19
CA SER A 48 -5.92 0.63 14.50
C SER A 48 -4.82 1.47 13.87
N SER A 49 -4.68 2.71 14.34
CA SER A 49 -3.63 3.61 13.87
C SER A 49 -2.24 3.05 14.19
N LEU A 50 -1.33 3.11 13.23
CA LEU A 50 0.10 2.87 13.46
C LEU A 50 0.87 4.17 13.76
N THR A 51 0.21 5.32 13.64
CA THR A 51 0.79 6.65 13.83
C THR A 51 -0.04 7.48 14.84
N SER A 52 0.47 8.65 15.22
CA SER A 52 -0.20 9.59 16.16
C SER A 52 -0.36 9.07 17.61
N PRO A 53 -0.92 9.87 18.55
CA PRO A 53 -1.11 9.48 19.95
C PRO A 53 -1.94 8.21 20.18
N THR A 54 -2.81 7.83 19.24
CA THR A 54 -3.63 6.59 19.32
C THR A 54 -2.91 5.36 18.78
N SER A 55 -1.63 5.48 18.40
CA SER A 55 -0.87 4.39 17.77
C SER A 55 -0.87 3.11 18.62
N ILE A 56 -1.16 1.98 17.98
CA ILE A 56 -1.04 0.64 18.56
C ILE A 56 0.39 0.08 18.49
N LEU A 57 1.31 0.75 17.78
CA LEU A 57 2.73 0.39 17.81
C LEU A 57 3.27 0.50 19.24
N GLY A 58 4.10 -0.47 19.63
CA GLY A 58 4.64 -0.60 20.98
C GLY A 58 3.66 -1.12 22.02
N LYS A 59 2.40 -1.40 21.65
CA LYS A 59 1.43 -2.10 22.51
C LYS A 59 1.53 -3.62 22.29
N ALA A 60 0.75 -4.41 23.03
CA ALA A 60 0.69 -5.86 22.88
C ALA A 60 -0.66 -6.32 22.33
N LEU A 61 -0.64 -7.22 21.34
CA LEU A 61 -1.79 -8.02 20.94
C LEU A 61 -1.93 -9.17 21.93
N VAL A 62 -3.14 -9.39 22.46
CA VAL A 62 -3.43 -10.42 23.46
C VAL A 62 -4.54 -11.33 22.94
N ILE A 63 -4.32 -12.65 23.01
CA ILE A 63 -5.32 -13.66 22.69
C ILE A 63 -5.89 -14.20 24.00
N HIS A 64 -7.21 -14.05 24.18
CA HIS A 64 -7.95 -14.54 25.33
C HIS A 64 -8.51 -15.94 25.09
N GLY A 65 -8.85 -16.64 26.19
CA GLY A 65 -9.68 -17.83 26.13
C GLY A 65 -11.10 -17.54 25.62
N PRO A 66 -11.92 -18.58 25.40
CA PRO A 66 -13.30 -18.43 24.94
C PRO A 66 -14.09 -17.38 25.75
N ASP A 67 -14.99 -16.65 25.08
CA ASP A 67 -15.88 -15.65 25.68
C ASP A 67 -15.18 -14.50 26.44
N GLY A 68 -13.95 -14.15 26.03
CA GLY A 68 -13.17 -13.10 26.69
C GLY A 68 -12.71 -13.49 28.10
N ALA A 69 -12.52 -14.79 28.35
CA ALA A 69 -12.06 -15.30 29.63
C ALA A 69 -10.80 -14.55 30.13
N ALA A 70 -10.69 -14.41 31.45
CA ALA A 70 -9.57 -13.70 32.09
C ALA A 70 -8.20 -14.33 31.76
N SER A 71 -8.16 -15.59 31.33
CA SER A 71 -6.95 -16.25 30.87
C SER A 71 -6.47 -15.66 29.54
N ARG A 72 -5.27 -15.07 29.58
CA ARG A 72 -4.51 -14.64 28.40
C ARG A 72 -3.74 -15.86 27.88
N LEU A 73 -4.18 -16.44 26.77
CA LEU A 73 -3.57 -17.63 26.18
C LEU A 73 -2.22 -17.32 25.54
N ALA A 74 -2.10 -16.15 24.89
CA ALA A 74 -0.88 -15.68 24.27
C ALA A 74 -0.86 -14.15 24.21
N CYS A 75 0.33 -13.58 24.08
CA CYS A 75 0.49 -12.16 23.75
C CYS A 75 1.79 -11.94 22.96
N ALA A 76 1.82 -10.87 22.17
CA ALA A 76 3.00 -10.44 21.42
C ALA A 76 3.01 -8.93 21.27
N ASN A 77 4.20 -8.33 21.23
CA ASN A 77 4.34 -6.89 20.99
C ASN A 77 4.05 -6.58 19.52
N ILE A 78 3.32 -5.49 19.29
CA ILE A 78 3.11 -4.90 17.97
C ILE A 78 4.31 -4.00 17.70
N ILE A 79 5.22 -4.48 16.86
CA ILE A 79 6.47 -3.78 16.53
C ILE A 79 6.36 -3.16 15.14
N LEU A 80 7.14 -2.10 14.91
CA LEU A 80 7.29 -1.56 13.57
C LEU A 80 7.98 -2.61 12.70
N GLN A 81 7.27 -3.06 11.67
CA GLN A 81 7.86 -3.94 10.66
C GLN A 81 8.57 -3.08 9.62
N GLN A 82 9.88 -3.26 9.52
CA GLN A 82 10.68 -2.63 8.48
C GLN A 82 10.62 -3.50 7.22
N PRO A 83 10.48 -2.90 6.02
CA PRO A 83 10.64 -3.65 4.79
C PRO A 83 12.00 -4.34 4.77
N ILE A 84 12.01 -5.60 4.35
CA ILE A 84 13.24 -6.32 4.08
C ILE A 84 13.71 -5.88 2.70
N GLU A 85 14.94 -5.38 2.62
CA GLU A 85 15.59 -4.99 1.37
C GLU A 85 16.79 -5.90 1.12
N GLY A 86 16.78 -6.58 -0.03
CA GLY A 86 17.92 -7.30 -0.58
C GLY A 86 18.48 -6.51 -1.76
N LYS A 87 19.81 -6.45 -1.88
CA LYS A 87 20.46 -5.86 -3.05
C LYS A 87 21.60 -6.73 -3.54
N THR A 88 21.87 -6.69 -4.84
CA THR A 88 23.04 -7.35 -5.41
C THR A 88 24.33 -6.77 -4.82
N GLY A 89 25.28 -7.66 -4.51
CA GLY A 89 26.63 -7.30 -4.13
C GLY A 89 27.53 -7.08 -5.34
N THR A 90 28.84 -7.27 -5.14
CA THR A 90 29.83 -7.20 -6.21
C THR A 90 29.54 -8.21 -7.32
N TRP A 91 29.66 -7.79 -8.57
CA TRP A 91 29.51 -8.67 -9.73
C TRP A 91 30.76 -9.54 -9.94
N PHE A 92 30.54 -10.78 -10.36
CA PHE A 92 31.58 -11.75 -10.67
C PHE A 92 31.37 -12.31 -12.09
N GLY A 93 32.44 -12.79 -12.71
CA GLY A 93 32.43 -13.34 -14.06
C GLY A 93 33.42 -12.64 -14.98
N SER A 94 33.51 -13.11 -16.22
CA SER A 94 34.39 -12.57 -17.25
C SER A 94 33.74 -11.47 -18.11
N GLY A 95 32.49 -11.11 -17.83
CA GLY A 95 31.75 -10.10 -18.57
C GLY A 95 31.91 -8.69 -18.00
N ASP A 96 31.52 -7.69 -18.79
CA ASP A 96 31.59 -6.27 -18.43
C ASP A 96 30.31 -5.74 -17.78
N ALA A 97 29.24 -6.55 -17.76
CA ALA A 97 27.93 -6.15 -17.27
C ALA A 97 28.00 -5.72 -15.79
N GLN A 98 27.41 -4.56 -15.51
CA GLN A 98 27.41 -3.95 -14.20
C GLN A 98 26.01 -3.44 -13.84
N GLY A 99 25.82 -3.10 -12.58
CA GLY A 99 24.59 -2.49 -12.12
C GLY A 99 24.20 -2.87 -10.71
N ILE A 100 22.95 -2.61 -10.37
CA ILE A 100 22.35 -3.04 -9.11
C ILE A 100 20.93 -3.53 -9.37
N LEU A 101 20.58 -4.64 -8.72
CA LEU A 101 19.20 -5.04 -8.51
C LEU A 101 18.91 -4.93 -7.02
N THR A 102 17.85 -4.21 -6.68
CA THR A 102 17.32 -4.10 -5.33
C THR A 102 15.92 -4.71 -5.31
N ALA A 103 15.67 -5.62 -4.38
CA ALA A 103 14.38 -6.21 -4.12
C ALA A 103 13.92 -5.79 -2.72
N SER A 104 12.69 -5.32 -2.58
CA SER A 104 12.12 -4.90 -1.30
C SER A 104 10.75 -5.52 -1.09
N GLN A 105 10.48 -5.99 0.13
CA GLN A 105 9.22 -6.59 0.52
C GLN A 105 8.85 -6.13 1.92
N ILE A 106 7.59 -5.73 2.16
CA ILE A 106 7.14 -5.22 3.46
C ILE A 106 6.94 -6.38 4.44
N SER A 107 6.28 -7.45 4.00
CA SER A 107 6.08 -8.69 4.75
C SER A 107 6.07 -9.91 3.83
N ASP A 108 6.07 -11.11 4.41
CA ASP A 108 5.95 -12.37 3.68
C ASP A 108 4.62 -12.53 2.90
N LEU A 109 3.63 -11.69 3.21
CA LEU A 109 2.34 -11.63 2.52
C LEU A 109 2.31 -10.58 1.40
N ASP A 110 3.26 -9.64 1.40
CA ASP A 110 3.34 -8.59 0.40
C ASP A 110 4.10 -9.06 -0.83
N PRO A 111 3.72 -8.63 -2.03
CA PRO A 111 4.53 -8.88 -3.21
C PRO A 111 5.88 -8.13 -3.15
N THR A 112 6.88 -8.67 -3.85
CA THR A 112 8.24 -8.08 -3.89
C THR A 112 8.34 -7.03 -4.99
N ALA A 113 8.76 -5.81 -4.63
CA ALA A 113 9.12 -4.79 -5.62
C ALA A 113 10.60 -4.94 -6.01
N ILE A 114 10.90 -4.88 -7.32
CA ILE A 114 12.25 -5.05 -7.85
C ILE A 114 12.66 -3.82 -8.66
N ASN A 115 13.75 -3.17 -8.26
CA ASN A 115 14.39 -2.08 -9.00
C ASN A 115 15.69 -2.56 -9.63
N ILE A 116 15.88 -2.26 -10.92
CA ILE A 116 17.05 -2.66 -11.69
C ILE A 116 17.66 -1.44 -12.37
N THR A 117 18.98 -1.30 -12.22
CA THR A 117 19.80 -0.46 -13.08
C THR A 117 20.99 -1.28 -13.56
N PHE A 118 20.95 -1.73 -14.82
CA PHE A 118 22.05 -2.43 -15.47
C PHE A 118 22.64 -1.59 -16.59
N HIS A 119 23.95 -1.70 -16.79
CA HIS A 119 24.72 -1.00 -17.82
C HIS A 119 25.90 -1.86 -18.29
N GLU A 120 26.56 -1.44 -19.37
CA GLU A 120 27.66 -2.18 -20.01
C GLU A 120 27.23 -3.58 -20.51
N LEU A 121 25.97 -3.72 -20.92
CA LEU A 121 25.44 -4.99 -21.44
C LEU A 121 25.93 -5.28 -22.86
N LYS A 122 26.31 -4.24 -23.63
CA LYS A 122 26.93 -4.31 -24.97
C LYS A 122 26.15 -5.15 -25.97
N ASN A 123 24.83 -5.26 -25.80
CA ASN A 123 23.93 -6.11 -26.58
C ASN A 123 24.33 -7.60 -26.58
N ARG A 124 25.07 -8.07 -25.56
CA ARG A 124 25.55 -9.46 -25.43
C ARG A 124 24.73 -10.29 -24.45
N THR A 125 23.69 -9.71 -23.86
CA THR A 125 22.94 -10.31 -22.75
C THR A 125 21.60 -10.90 -23.20
N GLY A 126 21.17 -11.93 -22.47
CA GLY A 126 19.94 -12.70 -22.74
C GLY A 126 18.95 -12.59 -21.57
N GLY A 127 18.81 -13.65 -20.79
CA GLY A 127 17.97 -13.68 -19.58
C GLY A 127 18.69 -13.18 -18.32
N TYR A 128 17.91 -12.95 -17.27
CA TYR A 128 18.39 -12.60 -15.93
C TYR A 128 17.48 -13.24 -14.88
N HIS A 129 18.09 -13.91 -13.91
CA HIS A 129 17.39 -14.77 -12.96
C HIS A 129 18.18 -14.97 -11.66
N ILE A 130 17.48 -15.45 -10.64
CA ILE A 130 18.03 -15.82 -9.33
C ILE A 130 18.35 -17.32 -9.32
N HIS A 131 19.55 -17.66 -8.86
CA HIS A 131 20.00 -19.03 -8.69
C HIS A 131 19.73 -19.57 -7.27
N GLN A 132 19.76 -20.89 -7.11
CA GLN A 132 19.49 -21.54 -5.82
C GLN A 132 20.56 -21.26 -4.77
N LEU A 133 21.83 -21.10 -5.16
CA LEU A 133 22.94 -20.88 -4.23
C LEU A 133 23.64 -19.54 -4.49
N PRO A 134 24.17 -18.88 -3.44
CA PRO A 134 24.91 -17.64 -3.58
C PRO A 134 26.28 -17.86 -4.24
N VAL A 135 26.84 -16.78 -4.79
CA VAL A 135 28.18 -16.78 -5.37
C VAL A 135 29.24 -16.97 -4.28
N ILE A 136 30.21 -17.85 -4.55
CA ILE A 136 31.41 -18.03 -3.72
C ILE A 136 32.56 -17.21 -4.34
N SER A 137 33.01 -16.19 -3.62
CA SER A 137 34.15 -15.36 -4.04
C SER A 137 35.43 -16.19 -4.14
N CYS A 138 36.35 -15.77 -5.01
CA CYS A 138 37.65 -16.40 -5.24
C CYS A 138 37.60 -17.86 -5.76
N SER A 139 36.47 -18.29 -6.31
CA SER A 139 36.35 -19.59 -6.99
C SER A 139 36.63 -19.48 -8.50
N MET A 140 37.09 -20.56 -9.12
CA MET A 140 37.24 -20.64 -10.58
C MET A 140 35.86 -20.80 -11.22
N GLY A 141 35.42 -19.81 -12.00
CA GLY A 141 34.10 -19.82 -12.63
C GLY A 141 32.94 -19.63 -11.64
N PRO A 142 32.91 -18.52 -10.87
CA PRO A 142 31.97 -18.31 -9.76
C PRO A 142 30.48 -18.31 -10.16
N CYS A 143 30.19 -18.09 -11.45
CA CYS A 143 28.84 -18.07 -12.01
C CYS A 143 28.42 -19.40 -12.67
N SER A 144 29.21 -20.48 -12.51
CA SER A 144 28.95 -21.75 -13.17
C SER A 144 27.82 -22.55 -12.51
N ASN A 145 27.05 -23.30 -13.31
CA ASN A 145 25.97 -24.17 -12.84
C ASN A 145 26.42 -25.23 -11.81
N SER A 146 27.70 -25.61 -11.78
CA SER A 146 28.23 -26.54 -10.77
C SER A 146 28.27 -25.91 -9.38
N LEU A 147 28.55 -24.60 -9.29
CA LEU A 147 28.70 -23.84 -8.05
C LEU A 147 27.39 -23.20 -7.58
N ILE A 148 26.70 -22.44 -8.45
CA ILE A 148 25.48 -21.70 -8.09
C ILE A 148 24.18 -22.48 -8.34
N LYS A 149 24.27 -23.67 -8.93
CA LYS A 149 23.14 -24.54 -9.35
C LYS A 149 22.27 -23.89 -10.42
N GLY A 150 21.09 -24.47 -10.68
CA GLY A 150 20.13 -23.93 -11.64
C GLY A 150 19.35 -22.74 -11.09
N HIS A 151 18.29 -22.36 -11.81
CA HIS A 151 17.38 -21.33 -11.37
C HIS A 151 16.70 -21.71 -10.05
N PHE A 152 16.34 -20.70 -9.26
CA PHE A 152 15.56 -20.88 -8.05
C PHE A 152 14.11 -21.26 -8.42
N ASN A 153 13.74 -22.51 -8.16
CA ASN A 153 12.45 -23.09 -8.56
C ASN A 153 11.88 -23.96 -7.44
N SER A 154 11.49 -23.34 -6.32
CA SER A 154 11.02 -24.07 -5.13
C SER A 154 9.65 -24.72 -5.29
N ILE A 155 8.83 -24.24 -6.23
CA ILE A 155 7.48 -24.78 -6.52
C ILE A 155 7.47 -25.77 -7.69
N GLY A 156 8.62 -26.02 -8.34
CA GLY A 156 8.78 -27.05 -9.36
C GLY A 156 8.08 -26.75 -10.68
N VAL A 157 8.06 -25.48 -11.12
CA VAL A 157 7.51 -25.10 -12.43
C VAL A 157 8.19 -25.88 -13.54
N ASN A 158 7.39 -26.42 -14.44
CA ASN A 158 7.89 -27.09 -15.64
C ASN A 158 8.21 -26.05 -16.72
N VAL A 159 9.49 -25.75 -16.88
CA VAL A 159 9.99 -24.73 -17.83
C VAL A 159 9.58 -25.02 -19.28
N SER A 160 9.35 -26.29 -19.64
CA SER A 160 8.93 -26.64 -21.01
C SER A 160 7.52 -26.16 -21.37
N THR A 161 6.71 -25.82 -20.37
CA THR A 161 5.35 -25.30 -20.54
C THR A 161 5.24 -23.79 -20.27
N SER A 162 6.33 -23.15 -19.86
CA SER A 162 6.35 -21.71 -19.60
C SER A 162 6.11 -20.91 -20.89
N PRO A 163 5.27 -19.86 -20.87
CA PRO A 163 5.05 -19.01 -22.05
C PRO A 163 6.30 -18.21 -22.45
N PRO A 164 6.29 -17.56 -23.64
CA PRO A 164 7.33 -16.62 -24.01
C PRO A 164 7.45 -15.47 -23.01
N ALA A 165 8.68 -15.00 -22.80
CA ALA A 165 8.97 -13.96 -21.82
C ALA A 165 8.03 -12.74 -21.96
N GLY A 166 7.36 -12.36 -20.87
CA GLY A 166 6.41 -11.25 -20.79
C GLY A 166 4.95 -11.58 -21.15
N ASN A 167 4.64 -12.83 -21.53
CA ASN A 167 3.30 -13.22 -22.01
C ASN A 167 2.52 -14.15 -21.06
N GLY A 168 3.09 -14.55 -19.92
CA GLY A 168 2.48 -15.50 -18.98
C GLY A 168 2.13 -14.86 -17.63
N THR A 169 1.45 -15.61 -16.77
CA THR A 169 1.20 -15.25 -15.38
C THR A 169 2.39 -15.64 -14.49
N ASP A 170 2.51 -15.02 -13.31
CA ASP A 170 3.66 -15.18 -12.42
C ASP A 170 3.90 -16.64 -11.96
N ASP A 171 2.83 -17.44 -11.88
CA ASP A 171 2.87 -18.86 -11.49
C ASP A 171 3.34 -19.80 -12.62
N GLU A 172 3.41 -19.31 -13.86
CA GLU A 172 3.85 -20.09 -15.02
C GLU A 172 5.38 -20.08 -15.23
N TYR A 173 6.11 -19.30 -14.43
CA TYR A 173 7.57 -19.18 -14.50
C TYR A 173 8.24 -19.66 -13.21
N GLU A 174 9.49 -20.12 -13.32
CA GLU A 174 10.30 -20.41 -12.13
C GLU A 174 10.40 -19.15 -11.26
N MET A 175 10.33 -19.29 -9.93
CA MET A 175 10.34 -18.13 -9.03
C MET A 175 11.57 -17.23 -9.22
N GLY A 176 12.70 -17.82 -9.60
CA GLY A 176 13.93 -17.11 -9.92
C GLY A 176 13.97 -16.50 -11.33
N ASP A 177 13.10 -16.87 -12.26
CA ASP A 177 13.12 -16.36 -13.63
C ASP A 177 12.44 -14.98 -13.70
N ILE A 178 13.25 -13.93 -13.58
CA ILE A 178 12.78 -12.55 -13.64
C ILE A 178 12.59 -12.15 -15.11
N SER A 179 13.46 -12.61 -16.00
CA SER A 179 13.37 -12.33 -17.43
C SER A 179 12.18 -12.98 -18.12
N GLY A 180 11.75 -14.17 -17.68
CA GLY A 180 10.52 -14.81 -18.13
C GLY A 180 9.29 -13.96 -17.84
N ARG A 181 9.22 -13.34 -16.67
CA ARG A 181 8.10 -12.47 -16.30
C ARG A 181 8.15 -11.09 -16.94
N HIS A 182 9.34 -10.48 -17.03
CA HIS A 182 9.46 -9.06 -17.35
C HIS A 182 10.18 -8.75 -18.68
N GLY A 183 10.50 -9.78 -19.46
CA GLY A 183 11.14 -9.66 -20.76
C GLY A 183 12.66 -9.84 -20.73
N LEU A 184 13.24 -10.10 -21.90
CA LEU A 184 14.68 -10.35 -22.07
C LEU A 184 15.51 -9.06 -22.16
N LEU A 185 16.84 -9.20 -22.01
CA LEU A 185 17.84 -8.14 -22.23
C LEU A 185 18.39 -8.12 -23.66
N VAL A 186 17.84 -8.93 -24.57
CA VAL A 186 18.33 -9.04 -25.96
C VAL A 186 18.32 -7.68 -26.63
N GLY A 187 19.48 -7.28 -27.18
CA GLY A 187 19.65 -6.01 -27.89
C GLY A 187 19.67 -4.76 -27.00
N LYS A 188 19.80 -4.92 -25.67
CA LYS A 188 19.93 -3.81 -24.73
C LYS A 188 21.38 -3.60 -24.32
N ASP A 189 21.76 -2.32 -24.22
CA ASP A 189 23.05 -1.90 -23.63
C ASP A 189 22.90 -1.47 -22.16
N HIS A 190 21.70 -0.98 -21.80
CA HIS A 190 21.33 -0.62 -20.44
C HIS A 190 19.87 -1.04 -20.16
N LEU A 191 19.55 -1.23 -18.88
CA LEU A 191 18.19 -1.44 -18.39
C LEU A 191 17.98 -0.60 -17.13
N CYS A 192 17.03 0.32 -17.17
CA CYS A 192 16.48 0.97 -15.98
C CYS A 192 15.02 0.56 -15.87
N ALA A 193 14.67 -0.22 -14.85
CA ALA A 193 13.33 -0.74 -14.66
C ALA A 193 12.93 -0.76 -13.19
N ASN A 194 11.65 -0.51 -12.95
CA ASN A 194 11.00 -0.73 -11.66
C ASN A 194 9.85 -1.70 -11.91
N PHE A 195 10.02 -2.94 -11.46
CA PHE A 195 8.99 -3.96 -11.48
C PHE A 195 8.23 -3.89 -10.17
N LEU A 196 7.06 -3.26 -10.25
CA LEU A 196 6.07 -3.32 -9.21
C LEU A 196 5.29 -4.64 -9.34
N PRO A 197 4.68 -5.10 -8.24
CA PRO A 197 3.79 -6.27 -8.26
C PRO A 197 2.78 -6.18 -9.40
N ASP A 198 2.82 -7.13 -10.33
CA ASP A 198 1.74 -7.34 -11.29
C ASP A 198 0.73 -8.29 -10.65
N LEU A 199 -0.23 -7.74 -9.90
CA LEU A 199 -1.33 -8.51 -9.34
C LEU A 199 -2.33 -8.83 -10.46
N LYS A 200 -1.94 -9.72 -11.37
CA LYS A 200 -2.86 -10.32 -12.35
C LYS A 200 -3.35 -11.67 -11.86
N LEU A 201 -4.39 -11.62 -11.04
CA LEU A 201 -5.66 -12.37 -11.10
C LEU A 201 -6.30 -12.38 -9.70
N GLY A 202 -7.53 -11.87 -9.58
CA GLY A 202 -8.42 -12.22 -8.45
C GLY A 202 -9.11 -11.08 -7.68
N GLY A 203 -9.07 -9.84 -8.18
CA GLY A 203 -9.85 -8.70 -7.68
C GLY A 203 -9.38 -7.45 -8.41
N ASP A 204 -10.28 -6.68 -9.00
CA ASP A 204 -9.91 -5.53 -9.83
C ASP A 204 -9.38 -4.40 -8.93
N TYR A 205 -8.08 -4.41 -8.64
CA TYR A 205 -7.46 -3.33 -7.88
C TYR A 205 -7.48 -2.04 -8.70
N VAL A 206 -8.10 -0.99 -8.16
CA VAL A 206 -8.02 0.35 -8.74
C VAL A 206 -6.86 1.07 -8.08
N ARG A 207 -5.91 1.48 -8.92
CA ARG A 207 -4.69 2.19 -8.50
C ARG A 207 -4.68 3.58 -9.10
N ALA A 208 -4.27 4.54 -8.28
CA ALA A 208 -4.06 5.92 -8.71
C ALA A 208 -2.87 6.54 -7.98
N HIS A 209 -2.29 7.56 -8.58
CA HIS A 209 -1.17 8.31 -8.00
C HIS A 209 -1.36 9.81 -8.16
N ALA A 210 -0.83 10.57 -7.21
CA ALA A 210 -0.67 12.01 -7.28
C ALA A 210 0.83 12.34 -7.17
N ASN A 211 1.41 12.81 -8.27
CA ASN A 211 2.84 13.14 -8.35
C ASN A 211 3.07 14.62 -8.13
N PHE A 212 3.82 14.95 -7.08
CA PHE A 212 4.19 16.32 -6.71
C PHE A 212 5.56 16.65 -7.30
N ASN A 213 5.65 17.79 -7.98
CA ASN A 213 6.88 18.32 -8.55
C ASN A 213 7.08 19.76 -8.06
N GLY A 214 8.20 20.04 -7.37
CA GLY A 214 8.50 21.37 -6.84
C GLY A 214 9.22 21.31 -5.50
N THR A 215 8.89 22.23 -4.60
CA THR A 215 9.47 22.33 -3.24
C THR A 215 9.28 21.05 -2.42
N ILE A 216 8.13 20.40 -2.61
CA ILE A 216 7.84 19.04 -2.16
C ILE A 216 7.74 18.20 -3.43
N SER A 217 8.52 17.14 -3.48
CA SER A 217 8.61 16.21 -4.62
C SER A 217 8.27 14.80 -4.16
N GLY A 218 7.82 13.94 -5.07
CA GLY A 218 7.46 12.55 -4.73
C GLY A 218 6.02 12.24 -5.07
N SER A 219 5.47 11.19 -4.48
CA SER A 219 4.16 10.65 -4.86
C SER A 219 3.32 10.24 -3.67
N ILE A 220 2.00 10.40 -3.84
CA ILE A 220 1.00 9.74 -2.99
C ILE A 220 0.26 8.73 -3.85
N SER A 221 0.35 7.45 -3.51
CA SER A 221 -0.30 6.35 -4.20
C SER A 221 -1.53 5.89 -3.43
N LEU A 222 -2.58 5.56 -4.17
CA LEU A 222 -3.89 5.12 -3.66
C LEU A 222 -4.24 3.78 -4.29
N VAL A 223 -4.64 2.82 -3.47
CA VAL A 223 -5.02 1.48 -3.93
C VAL A 223 -6.25 1.01 -3.16
N ASN A 224 -7.26 0.49 -3.87
CA ASN A 224 -8.33 -0.29 -3.27
C ASN A 224 -8.65 -1.50 -4.16
N THR A 225 -9.35 -2.51 -3.64
CA THR A 225 -9.99 -3.52 -4.49
C THR A 225 -11.34 -2.98 -4.92
N GLY A 226 -11.46 -2.67 -6.20
CA GLY A 226 -12.73 -2.43 -6.87
C GLY A 226 -13.42 -3.76 -7.22
N ASP A 227 -14.75 -3.69 -7.32
CA ASP A 227 -15.62 -4.79 -7.73
C ASP A 227 -15.52 -6.05 -6.85
N LEU A 228 -15.76 -5.87 -5.55
CA LEU A 228 -16.32 -6.97 -4.76
C LEU A 228 -17.62 -7.42 -5.44
N SER A 229 -17.95 -8.71 -5.36
CA SER A 229 -19.12 -9.32 -6.04
C SER A 229 -20.47 -8.68 -5.69
N ASP A 230 -20.51 -7.81 -4.68
CA ASP A 230 -21.65 -7.02 -4.22
C ASP A 230 -21.68 -5.58 -4.80
N GLY A 231 -20.72 -5.20 -5.65
CA GLY A 231 -20.55 -3.84 -6.16
C GLY A 231 -19.88 -2.87 -5.17
N GLY A 232 -19.36 -3.38 -4.06
CA GLY A 232 -18.60 -2.62 -3.07
C GLY A 232 -17.11 -2.47 -3.45
N SER A 233 -16.44 -1.51 -2.82
CA SER A 233 -14.99 -1.35 -2.88
C SER A 233 -14.39 -1.46 -1.48
N SER A 234 -13.19 -2.01 -1.35
CA SER A 234 -12.49 -2.00 -0.07
C SER A 234 -12.13 -0.58 0.37
N ASP A 235 -11.74 -0.44 1.64
CA ASP A 235 -11.00 0.70 2.13
C ASP A 235 -9.79 1.00 1.22
N THR A 236 -9.45 2.27 1.12
CA THR A 236 -8.35 2.75 0.28
C THR A 236 -7.06 2.81 1.08
N ILE A 237 -6.07 2.04 0.64
CA ILE A 237 -4.70 2.10 1.14
C ILE A 237 -4.01 3.31 0.50
N ILE A 238 -3.41 4.14 1.33
CA ILE A 238 -2.70 5.36 0.95
C ILE A 238 -1.23 5.20 1.30
N PHE A 239 -0.36 5.27 0.31
CA PHE A 239 1.09 5.29 0.50
C PHE A 239 1.63 6.68 0.17
N VAL A 240 2.28 7.31 1.14
CA VAL A 240 2.86 8.65 1.03
C VAL A 240 4.39 8.52 1.00
N ASP A 241 5.01 8.92 -0.10
CA ASP A 241 6.47 9.01 -0.25
C ASP A 241 6.84 10.38 -0.81
N LEU A 242 7.04 11.34 0.10
CA LEU A 242 7.35 12.72 -0.23
C LEU A 242 8.76 13.08 0.26
N LEU A 243 9.46 13.86 -0.54
CA LEU A 243 10.81 14.37 -0.32
C LEU A 243 10.80 15.89 -0.40
N SER A 244 11.62 16.54 0.41
CA SER A 244 11.82 17.99 0.35
C SER A 244 13.29 18.33 0.16
N THR A 245 13.56 19.46 -0.49
CA THR A 245 14.93 19.99 -0.62
C THR A 245 15.51 20.38 0.74
N LEU A 246 16.83 20.25 0.92
CA LEU A 246 17.53 20.57 2.19
C LEU A 246 17.21 21.98 2.74
N GLU A 247 17.01 22.97 1.87
CA GLU A 247 16.65 24.34 2.27
C GLU A 247 15.24 24.47 2.89
N ASN A 248 14.34 23.51 2.61
CA ASN A 248 12.94 23.52 3.01
C ASN A 248 12.57 22.38 3.96
N ALA A 249 13.55 21.63 4.48
CA ALA A 249 13.32 20.46 5.33
C ALA A 249 12.48 20.78 6.58
N TYR A 250 12.76 21.91 7.25
CA TYR A 250 11.98 22.35 8.42
C TYR A 250 10.56 22.82 8.04
N LYS A 251 10.38 23.37 6.84
CA LYS A 251 9.07 23.84 6.32
C LYS A 251 8.18 22.73 5.78
N SER A 252 8.72 21.52 5.64
CA SER A 252 8.03 20.37 5.05
C SER A 252 7.60 19.34 6.11
N THR A 253 7.50 19.79 7.37
CA THR A 253 6.98 19.03 8.50
C THR A 253 5.55 19.48 8.81
N ASN A 254 4.73 18.59 9.37
CA ASN A 254 3.32 18.86 9.70
C ASN A 254 2.49 19.42 8.53
N LEU A 255 2.64 18.81 7.35
CA LEU A 255 1.86 19.12 6.16
C LEU A 255 0.38 18.80 6.39
N GLN A 256 -0.47 19.80 6.20
CA GLN A 256 -1.89 19.59 5.94
C GLN A 256 -2.06 19.04 4.54
N TRP A 257 -2.96 18.09 4.41
CA TRP A 257 -3.28 17.43 3.16
C TRP A 257 -4.78 17.19 3.04
N TYR A 258 -5.33 17.50 1.88
CA TYR A 258 -6.77 17.47 1.64
C TYR A 258 -7.09 17.47 0.14
N LEU A 259 -8.32 17.06 -0.20
CA LEU A 259 -8.87 17.21 -1.54
C LEU A 259 -9.91 18.33 -1.52
N PRO A 260 -9.67 19.43 -2.24
CA PRO A 260 -10.65 20.48 -2.37
C PRO A 260 -11.79 20.05 -3.30
N ARG A 261 -12.94 20.71 -3.16
CA ARG A 261 -14.09 20.58 -4.05
C ARG A 261 -13.74 21.01 -5.47
N GLU A 262 -12.94 22.07 -5.58
CA GLU A 262 -12.44 22.64 -6.84
C GLU A 262 -10.92 22.76 -6.79
N ALA A 263 -10.23 22.76 -7.93
CA ALA A 263 -8.78 22.61 -8.03
C ALA A 263 -7.92 23.62 -7.23
N ALA A 264 -8.50 24.73 -6.75
CA ALA A 264 -7.85 25.73 -5.91
C ALA A 264 -8.72 26.22 -4.73
N GLY A 265 -9.74 25.44 -4.34
CA GLY A 265 -10.68 25.81 -3.29
C GLY A 265 -10.20 25.46 -1.88
N MET A 266 -10.68 26.19 -0.88
CA MET A 266 -10.49 25.86 0.55
C MET A 266 -11.59 24.93 1.09
N GLU A 267 -12.67 24.73 0.32
CA GLU A 267 -13.76 23.84 0.69
C GLU A 267 -13.38 22.39 0.36
N PHE A 268 -13.48 21.48 1.33
CA PHE A 268 -13.19 20.05 1.11
C PHE A 268 -14.22 19.38 0.21
N TYR A 269 -13.76 18.41 -0.58
CA TYR A 269 -14.63 17.54 -1.35
C TYR A 269 -15.60 16.79 -0.42
N ASN A 270 -16.89 17.03 -0.61
CA ASN A 270 -17.95 16.58 0.31
C ASN A 270 -19.18 16.05 -0.46
N PRO A 271 -19.05 14.91 -1.16
CA PRO A 271 -20.14 14.34 -1.96
C PRO A 271 -21.35 13.90 -1.12
N TYR A 272 -21.15 13.63 0.18
CA TYR A 272 -22.21 13.20 1.10
C TYR A 272 -22.82 14.34 1.90
N GLU A 273 -22.50 15.60 1.56
CA GLU A 273 -23.04 16.80 2.22
C GLU A 273 -22.88 16.77 3.76
N ILE A 274 -21.77 16.19 4.24
CA ILE A 274 -21.49 16.08 5.67
C ILE A 274 -21.42 17.49 6.27
N PRO A 275 -22.33 17.82 7.20
CA PRO A 275 -22.38 19.16 7.78
C PRO A 275 -21.22 19.35 8.76
N GLU A 276 -20.85 20.62 9.00
CA GLU A 276 -19.84 20.96 9.99
C GLU A 276 -20.45 20.80 11.39
N GLN A 277 -20.25 19.62 12.00
CA GLN A 277 -20.83 19.31 13.31
C GLN A 277 -19.84 19.61 14.44
N VAL A 278 -20.16 20.66 15.21
CA VAL A 278 -19.50 20.99 16.47
C VAL A 278 -20.38 20.45 17.60
N ASN A 279 -19.85 19.54 18.42
CA ASN A 279 -20.59 19.06 19.58
C ASN A 279 -20.55 20.12 20.69
N TYR A 280 -21.59 20.95 20.77
CA TYR A 280 -21.67 22.09 21.69
C TYR A 280 -21.57 21.72 23.18
N THR A 281 -21.83 20.46 23.54
CA THR A 281 -21.76 20.01 24.94
C THR A 281 -20.36 19.62 25.40
N GLN A 282 -19.39 19.46 24.50
CA GLN A 282 -18.04 18.98 24.85
C GLN A 282 -16.89 19.69 24.11
N GLY A 283 -17.18 20.53 23.12
CA GLY A 283 -16.17 21.26 22.34
C GLY A 283 -15.36 20.38 21.38
N GLU A 284 -15.71 19.09 21.28
CA GLU A 284 -15.02 18.11 20.44
C GLU A 284 -15.56 18.17 19.00
N LYS A 285 -14.65 18.26 18.01
CA LYS A 285 -14.98 18.11 16.60
C LYS A 285 -15.43 16.67 16.36
N MET A 286 -16.60 16.50 15.74
CA MET A 286 -17.11 15.16 15.43
C MET A 286 -16.29 14.46 14.35
N CYS A 287 -15.74 15.22 13.39
CA CYS A 287 -14.73 14.71 12.47
C CYS A 287 -13.38 14.58 13.18
N SER A 288 -12.83 13.37 13.22
CA SER A 288 -11.50 13.06 13.74
C SER A 288 -10.99 11.72 13.23
N SER A 289 -9.74 11.36 13.58
CA SER A 289 -9.19 10.04 13.29
C SER A 289 -9.91 8.89 14.01
N LEU A 290 -10.66 9.20 15.07
CA LEU A 290 -11.55 8.25 15.74
C LEU A 290 -12.95 8.24 15.12
N ASN A 291 -13.27 9.16 14.23
CA ASN A 291 -14.58 9.32 13.62
C ASN A 291 -14.46 9.71 12.14
N PRO A 292 -13.79 8.89 11.31
CA PRO A 292 -13.47 9.28 9.94
C PRO A 292 -14.72 9.43 9.06
N LEU A 293 -15.83 8.75 9.39
CA LEU A 293 -17.11 8.87 8.67
C LEU A 293 -17.85 10.18 8.96
N HIS A 294 -17.49 10.90 10.04
CA HIS A 294 -17.97 12.26 10.29
C HIS A 294 -17.13 13.32 9.56
N CYS A 295 -16.06 12.92 8.86
CA CYS A 295 -15.23 13.81 8.07
C CYS A 295 -15.71 13.87 6.62
N LYS A 296 -15.62 15.07 6.04
CA LYS A 296 -15.78 15.26 4.58
C LYS A 296 -14.74 14.36 3.88
N VAL A 297 -15.10 13.78 2.74
CA VAL A 297 -14.24 12.85 1.98
C VAL A 297 -12.85 13.44 1.74
N GLY A 298 -12.79 14.72 1.40
CA GLY A 298 -11.56 15.44 1.14
C GLY A 298 -10.76 15.88 2.37
N ASP A 299 -11.28 15.78 3.60
CA ASP A 299 -10.55 16.19 4.82
C ASP A 299 -9.64 15.06 5.33
N LEU A 300 -8.51 14.85 4.65
CA LEU A 300 -7.56 13.79 5.01
C LEU A 300 -6.76 14.10 6.26
N THR A 301 -6.49 15.39 6.53
CA THR A 301 -5.73 15.79 7.73
C THR A 301 -6.50 15.50 9.00
N SER A 302 -7.81 15.78 9.05
CA SER A 302 -8.61 15.46 10.24
C SER A 302 -8.79 13.95 10.42
N LYS A 303 -8.84 13.18 9.31
CA LYS A 303 -8.94 11.72 9.34
C LYS A 303 -7.64 11.02 9.80
N HIS A 304 -6.48 11.48 9.32
CA HIS A 304 -5.23 10.71 9.46
C HIS A 304 -4.10 11.47 10.17
N GLY A 305 -4.33 12.73 10.51
CA GLY A 305 -3.30 13.62 11.05
C GLY A 305 -2.43 14.24 9.95
N PHE A 306 -1.42 14.99 10.38
CA PHE A 306 -0.48 15.66 9.48
C PHE A 306 0.57 14.69 8.95
N ILE A 307 1.03 14.91 7.72
CA ILE A 307 2.14 14.16 7.10
C ILE A 307 3.41 15.01 7.05
N SER A 308 4.57 14.43 6.74
CA SER A 308 5.83 15.18 6.64
C SER A 308 6.68 14.64 5.49
N ALA A 309 7.31 15.52 4.73
CA ALA A 309 8.26 15.12 3.70
C ALA A 309 9.55 14.60 4.35
N GLY A 310 10.08 13.49 3.84
CA GLY A 310 11.17 12.71 4.43
C GLY A 310 10.70 11.52 5.25
N ASN A 311 9.40 11.45 5.59
CA ASN A 311 8.79 10.30 6.25
C ASN A 311 7.83 9.58 5.31
N ARG A 312 8.01 8.27 5.17
CA ARG A 312 7.05 7.41 4.47
C ARG A 312 5.89 7.06 5.41
N ASN A 313 4.66 7.17 4.92
CA ASN A 313 3.46 6.81 5.66
C ASN A 313 2.62 5.81 4.87
N LEU A 314 2.09 4.81 5.56
CA LEU A 314 1.10 3.87 5.03
C LEU A 314 -0.17 4.01 5.89
N LEU A 315 -1.28 4.35 5.25
CA LEU A 315 -2.56 4.69 5.89
C LEU A 315 -3.70 3.94 5.21
N THR A 316 -4.83 3.82 5.88
CA THR A 316 -6.05 3.20 5.35
C THR A 316 -7.24 4.13 5.57
N ASP A 317 -7.95 4.48 4.49
CA ASP A 317 -9.11 5.36 4.52
C ASP A 317 -10.38 4.63 4.09
N ILE A 318 -11.36 4.58 5.00
CA ILE A 318 -12.66 3.94 4.79
C ILE A 318 -13.58 4.70 3.82
N ASN A 319 -13.33 5.99 3.60
CA ASN A 319 -14.20 6.87 2.84
C ASN A 319 -13.40 7.76 1.88
N LEU A 320 -12.60 7.12 1.03
CA LEU A 320 -11.86 7.75 -0.06
C LEU A 320 -12.01 6.94 -1.37
N PRO A 321 -13.19 6.93 -1.99
CA PRO A 321 -13.49 6.03 -3.10
C PRO A 321 -12.62 6.30 -4.35
N LEU A 322 -12.07 5.24 -4.95
CA LEU A 322 -11.35 5.31 -6.24
C LEU A 322 -12.23 4.95 -7.44
N THR A 323 -13.44 4.44 -7.21
CA THR A 323 -14.41 4.05 -8.24
C THR A 323 -15.77 4.70 -8.00
N GLY A 324 -16.68 4.55 -8.97
CA GLY A 324 -18.05 5.03 -8.88
C GLY A 324 -18.19 6.55 -8.98
N ASN A 325 -19.41 7.03 -8.77
CA ASN A 325 -19.81 8.44 -9.00
C ASN A 325 -19.08 9.44 -8.08
N PHE A 326 -18.53 8.99 -6.96
CA PHE A 326 -17.84 9.84 -6.00
C PHE A 326 -16.32 9.68 -6.04
N THR A 327 -15.79 8.98 -7.04
CA THR A 327 -14.34 8.75 -7.20
C THR A 327 -13.51 10.02 -7.01
N VAL A 328 -12.38 9.87 -6.32
CA VAL A 328 -11.39 10.94 -6.18
C VAL A 328 -10.37 10.98 -7.32
N ILE A 329 -10.39 9.99 -8.23
CA ILE A 329 -9.59 10.03 -9.45
C ILE A 329 -10.00 11.23 -10.30
N GLY A 330 -8.99 11.94 -10.81
CA GLY A 330 -9.12 13.18 -11.57
C GLY A 330 -9.17 14.45 -10.70
N LYS A 331 -9.31 14.34 -9.38
CA LYS A 331 -9.29 15.50 -8.46
C LYS A 331 -7.87 15.90 -8.10
N SER A 332 -7.70 17.14 -7.62
CA SER A 332 -6.43 17.60 -7.07
C SER A 332 -6.29 17.17 -5.62
N LEU A 333 -5.11 16.72 -5.25
CA LEU A 333 -4.66 16.53 -3.88
C LEU A 333 -3.76 17.72 -3.50
N MET A 334 -4.10 18.43 -2.43
CA MET A 334 -3.37 19.61 -1.97
C MET A 334 -2.53 19.29 -0.74
N LEU A 335 -1.32 19.84 -0.69
CA LEU A 335 -0.41 19.86 0.45
C LEU A 335 -0.17 21.31 0.85
N LYS A 336 -0.29 21.61 2.14
CA LYS A 336 -0.15 22.97 2.67
C LYS A 336 0.62 22.97 3.99
N THR A 337 1.43 24.00 4.20
CA THR A 337 1.90 24.41 5.53
C THR A 337 1.68 25.90 5.74
N ASP A 338 1.90 26.37 6.95
CA ASP A 338 1.91 27.81 7.25
C ASP A 338 3.15 28.52 6.65
N ALA A 339 4.16 27.75 6.22
CA ALA A 339 5.47 28.26 5.79
C ALA A 339 5.72 28.18 4.27
N LEU A 340 4.82 27.54 3.52
CA LEU A 340 4.93 27.30 2.07
C LEU A 340 3.60 27.57 1.37
N GLU A 341 3.69 28.05 0.14
CA GLU A 341 2.54 28.09 -0.76
C GLU A 341 1.99 26.66 -0.98
N PRO A 342 0.66 26.48 -1.06
CA PRO A 342 0.07 25.17 -1.27
C PRO A 342 0.57 24.52 -2.56
N VAL A 343 1.03 23.27 -2.47
CA VAL A 343 1.43 22.46 -3.61
C VAL A 343 0.28 21.51 -3.94
N SER A 344 -0.01 21.29 -5.22
CA SER A 344 -1.07 20.36 -5.62
C SER A 344 -0.59 19.40 -6.70
N ALA A 345 -1.23 18.23 -6.75
CA ALA A 345 -1.04 17.23 -7.79
C ALA A 345 -2.39 16.61 -8.15
N GLN A 346 -2.62 16.32 -9.43
CA GLN A 346 -3.83 15.61 -9.84
C GLN A 346 -3.69 14.12 -9.53
N ILE A 347 -4.76 13.52 -9.02
CA ILE A 347 -4.86 12.06 -8.82
C ILE A 347 -5.18 11.45 -10.18
N LEU A 348 -4.25 10.68 -10.74
CA LEU A 348 -4.38 10.02 -12.03
C LEU A 348 -4.41 8.51 -11.83
N PRO A 349 -5.21 7.76 -12.61
CA PRO A 349 -5.17 6.31 -12.55
C PRO A 349 -3.87 5.78 -13.14
N ASP A 350 -3.39 4.63 -12.64
CA ASP A 350 -2.18 3.97 -13.14
C ASP A 350 -2.38 3.30 -14.52
N VAL A 351 -3.63 3.18 -14.97
CA VAL A 351 -4.03 2.60 -16.26
C VAL A 351 -4.59 3.66 -17.20
N PRO A 352 -4.44 3.50 -18.53
CA PRO A 352 -4.97 4.45 -19.49
C PRO A 352 -6.48 4.63 -19.35
N VAL A 353 -6.91 5.89 -19.15
CA VAL A 353 -8.32 6.27 -19.05
C VAL A 353 -9.00 6.02 -20.38
N PHE A 354 -9.98 5.11 -20.43
CA PHE A 354 -10.92 5.05 -21.55
C PHE A 354 -12.03 6.08 -21.32
N PRO A 355 -12.21 7.07 -22.20
CA PRO A 355 -13.36 7.96 -22.12
C PRO A 355 -14.64 7.15 -22.35
N LEU A 356 -15.51 7.09 -21.34
CA LEU A 356 -16.87 6.57 -21.48
C LEU A 356 -17.74 7.63 -22.18
N TYR A 357 -18.01 7.40 -23.46
CA TYR A 357 -19.01 8.16 -24.20
C TYR A 357 -20.40 7.65 -23.81
N PHE A 358 -21.11 8.40 -22.99
CA PHE A 358 -22.54 8.15 -22.78
C PHE A 358 -23.29 8.60 -24.03
N PRO A 359 -23.96 7.69 -24.77
CA PRO A 359 -24.81 8.10 -25.88
C PRO A 359 -25.91 8.99 -25.33
N THR A 360 -26.12 10.13 -25.98
CA THR A 360 -27.21 11.07 -25.66
C THR A 360 -28.52 10.35 -25.94
N VAL A 361 -29.16 9.82 -24.90
CA VAL A 361 -30.52 9.27 -25.03
C VAL A 361 -31.47 10.46 -25.10
N THR A 362 -32.17 10.61 -26.22
CA THR A 362 -33.26 11.58 -26.31
C THR A 362 -34.27 11.32 -25.19
N PRO A 363 -34.78 12.36 -24.52
CA PRO A 363 -35.71 12.19 -23.41
C PRO A 363 -36.87 11.30 -23.83
N PHE A 364 -37.16 10.25 -23.05
CA PHE A 364 -38.41 9.53 -23.18
C PHE A 364 -39.54 10.52 -22.90
N ASN A 365 -40.25 10.93 -23.94
CA ASN A 365 -41.53 11.61 -23.80
C ASN A 365 -42.49 10.67 -23.06
N ARG A 366 -43.12 11.22 -22.03
CA ARG A 366 -44.11 10.55 -21.21
C ARG A 366 -45.44 10.40 -21.95
#